data_AF-A0A9E2KL09-F1
#
_entry.id   AF-A0A9E2KL09-F1
#
_cell.length_a   1.000
_cell.length_b   1.000
_cell.length_c   1.000
_cell.angle_alpha   90.00
_cell.angle_beta   90.00
_cell.angle_gamma   90.00
#
_symmetry.space_group_name_H-M   'P 1'
#
loop_
_entity.id
_entity.type
_entity.pdbx_description
1 polymer ?
#
loop_
_entity_poly.entity_id
_entity_poly.type
_entity_poly.pdbx_seq_one_letter_code
_entity_poly.pdbx_strand_id
1 'polypeptide(L)' 'FPRIRIGVGAKPHPDYDLADWVLGHFSDEDAKALAGRWPDLEAAARLIMAGKLGEAQNKYNR' A
#
# COMPACT_ATOMS: atom_id res chain seq x y z
N PHE A 1 -2.62 -6.28 16.11
CA PHE A 1 -2.19 -4.92 15.74
C PHE A 1 -2.75 -4.58 14.36
N PRO A 2 -3.31 -3.37 14.16
CA PRO A 2 -3.80 -2.94 12.85
C PRO A 2 -2.63 -2.75 11.88
N ARG A 3 -2.86 -2.99 10.57
CA ARG A 3 -1.86 -2.86 9.50
C ARG A 3 -2.49 -2.15 8.32
N ILE A 4 -1.72 -1.29 7.66
CA ILE A 4 -2.03 -0.77 6.34
C ILE A 4 -1.19 -1.57 5.35
N ARG A 5 -1.83 -2.19 4.35
CA ARG A 5 -1.13 -3.00 3.33
C ARG A 5 -1.05 -2.18 2.05
N ILE A 6 0.17 -1.95 1.58
CA ILE A 6 0.44 -1.31 0.30
C ILE A 6 0.84 -2.41 -0.69
N GLY A 7 0.11 -2.52 -1.79
CA GLY A 7 0.46 -3.46 -2.85
C GLY A 7 1.69 -2.97 -3.59
N VAL A 8 2.69 -3.84 -3.75
CA VAL A 8 3.94 -3.52 -4.47
C VAL A 8 4.02 -4.24 -5.83
N GLY A 9 2.89 -4.74 -6.33
CA GLY A 9 2.84 -5.49 -7.59
C GLY A 9 3.30 -6.95 -7.49
N ALA A 10 3.15 -7.68 -8.60
CA ALA A 10 3.64 -9.05 -8.75
C ALA A 10 5.04 -9.05 -9.35
N LYS A 11 5.84 -10.06 -9.00
CA LYS A 11 7.15 -10.27 -9.63
C LYS A 11 7.00 -10.42 -11.16
N PRO A 12 7.97 -9.94 -11.94
CA PRO A 12 7.94 -10.06 -13.40
C PRO A 12 8.04 -11.51 -13.89
N HIS A 13 8.72 -12.39 -13.14
CA HIS A 13 8.81 -13.83 -13.41
C HIS A 13 8.66 -14.64 -12.11
N PRO A 14 8.09 -15.87 -12.16
CA PRO A 14 7.99 -16.75 -10.99
C PRO A 14 9.33 -16.99 -10.28
N ASP A 15 10.39 -17.18 -11.07
CA ASP A 15 11.74 -17.51 -10.60
C ASP A 15 12.57 -16.27 -10.19
N TYR A 16 11.99 -15.07 -10.30
CA TYR A 16 12.67 -13.83 -9.93
C TYR A 16 12.89 -13.79 -8.40
N ASP A 17 14.09 -13.38 -8.00
CA ASP A 17 14.44 -13.29 -6.58
C ASP A 17 13.53 -12.28 -5.86
N LEU A 18 13.01 -12.69 -4.70
CA LEU A 18 12.07 -11.85 -3.97
C LEU A 18 12.77 -10.64 -3.33
N ALA A 19 14.00 -10.79 -2.85
CA ALA A 19 14.74 -9.70 -2.23
C ALA A 19 15.07 -8.64 -3.30
N ASP A 20 15.54 -9.05 -4.47
CA ASP A 20 15.82 -8.14 -5.58
C ASP A 20 14.56 -7.40 -6.04
N TRP A 21 13.39 -8.06 -6.02
CA TRP A 21 12.11 -7.40 -6.34
C TRP A 21 11.74 -6.33 -5.31
N VAL A 22 11.74 -6.66 -4.01
CA VAL A 22 11.27 -5.72 -2.98
C VAL A 22 12.29 -4.62 -2.64
N LEU A 23 13.57 -4.82 -2.98
CA LEU A 23 14.63 -3.83 -2.85
C LEU A 23 14.83 -2.99 -4.14
N GLY A 24 14.12 -3.34 -5.21
CA GLY A 24 14.15 -2.62 -6.48
C GLY A 24 13.45 -1.25 -6.43
N HIS A 25 13.61 -0.49 -7.50
CA HIS A 25 12.91 0.78 -7.67
C HIS A 25 11.51 0.53 -8.25
N PHE A 26 10.53 1.33 -7.81
CA PHE A 26 9.22 1.36 -8.45
C PHE A 26 9.34 1.85 -9.89
N SER A 27 8.50 1.30 -10.77
CA SER A 27 8.28 1.87 -12.09
C SER A 27 7.63 3.26 -11.97
N ASP A 28 7.76 4.10 -13.00
CA ASP A 28 7.10 5.42 -13.01
C ASP A 28 5.57 5.32 -12.87
N GLU A 29 4.99 4.24 -13.40
CA GLU A 29 3.55 3.96 -13.29
C GLU A 29 3.16 3.59 -11.85
N ASP A 30 3.90 2.69 -11.19
CA ASP A 30 3.64 2.30 -9.80
C ASP A 30 3.84 3.48 -8.85
N ALA A 31 4.91 4.26 -9.06
CA ALA A 31 5.18 5.45 -8.27
C ALA A 31 4.04 6.47 -8.38
N LYS A 32 3.49 6.67 -9.59
CA LYS A 32 2.35 7.56 -9.82
C LYS A 32 1.05 7.03 -9.21
N ALA A 33 0.81 5.73 -9.32
CA ALA A 33 -0.35 5.08 -8.70
C ALA A 33 -0.30 5.21 -7.17
N LEU A 34 0.89 5.02 -6.58
CA LEU A 34 1.11 5.17 -5.15
C LEU A 34 0.97 6.63 -4.70
N ALA A 35 1.48 7.58 -5.49
CA ALA A 35 1.38 9.01 -5.22
C ALA A 35 -0.08 9.47 -5.07
N GLY A 36 -0.99 8.95 -5.90
CA GLY A 36 -2.42 9.25 -5.82
C GLY A 36 -3.10 8.70 -4.55
N ARG A 37 -2.50 7.71 -3.88
CA ARG A 37 -3.07 7.05 -2.70
C ARG A 37 -2.53 7.59 -1.38
N TRP A 38 -1.52 8.46 -1.38
CA TRP A 38 -0.98 9.05 -0.14
C TRP A 38 -2.04 9.72 0.75
N PRO A 39 -2.98 10.53 0.21
CA PRO A 39 -4.02 11.14 1.05
C PRO A 39 -4.95 10.11 1.71
N ASP A 40 -5.24 9.02 0.99
CA ASP A 40 -6.08 7.93 1.51
C ASP A 40 -5.37 7.17 2.64
N LEU A 41 -4.07 6.90 2.47
CA LEU A 41 -3.25 6.22 3.48
C LEU A 41 -3.11 7.07 4.75
N GLU A 42 -2.88 8.38 4.61
CA GLU A 42 -2.82 9.32 5.73
C GLU A 42 -4.15 9.34 6.49
N ALA A 43 -5.27 9.47 5.77
CA ALA A 43 -6.59 9.51 6.38
C ALA A 43 -6.97 8.17 7.04
N ALA A 44 -6.60 7.03 6.44
CA ALA A 44 -6.74 5.72 7.05
C ALA A 44 -5.93 5.62 8.36
N ALA A 45 -4.66 6.06 8.35
CA ALA A 45 -3.82 6.06 9.54
C ALA A 45 -4.41 6.93 10.66
N ARG A 46 -4.93 8.12 10.34
CA ARG A 46 -5.63 9.00 11.30
C ARG A 46 -6.85 8.32 11.92
N LEU A 47 -7.67 7.63 11.13
CA LEU A 47 -8.83 6.88 11.64
C LEU A 47 -8.42 5.70 12.52
N ILE A 48 -7.37 4.97 12.15
CA ILE A 48 -6.83 3.86 12.96
C ILE A 48 -6.35 4.39 14.31
N MET A 49 -5.59 5.49 14.33
CA MET A 49 -5.12 6.12 15.58
C MET A 49 -6.27 6.63 16.45
N ALA A 50 -7.38 7.06 15.83
CA ALA A 50 -8.60 7.44 16.53
C ALA A 50 -9.47 6.25 17.01
N GLY A 51 -9.00 5.00 16.86
CA GLY A 51 -9.73 3.79 17.24
C GLY A 51 -10.86 3.41 16.27
N LYS A 52 -11.01 4.11 15.15
CA LYS A 52 -12.08 3.93 14.16
C LYS A 52 -11.69 2.97 13.04
N LEU A 53 -11.25 1.76 13.41
CA LEU A 53 -10.73 0.77 12.46
C LEU A 53 -11.76 0.34 11.40
N GLY A 54 -13.02 0.12 11.78
CA GLY A 54 -14.08 -0.28 10.84
C GLY A 54 -14.37 0.79 9.78
N GLU A 55 -14.36 2.07 10.18
CA GLU A 55 -14.53 3.20 9.25
C GLU A 55 -13.35 3.29 8.28
N ALA A 56 -12.12 3.14 8.78
CA ALA A 56 -10.91 3.13 7.95
C ALA A 56 -10.97 2.01 6.88
N GLN A 57 -11.32 0.78 7.29
CA GLN A 57 -11.39 -0.34 6.36
C GLN A 57 -12.49 -0.14 5.32
N ASN A 58 -13.71 0.21 5.74
CA ASN A 58 -14.84 0.36 4.82
C ASN A 58 -14.62 1.48 3.79
N LYS A 59 -13.91 2.54 4.18
CA LYS A 59 -13.68 3.69 3.30
C LYS A 59 -12.51 3.47 2.33
N TYR A 60 -11.44 2.80 2.78
CA TYR A 60 -10.18 2.75 2.03
C TYR A 60 -9.83 1.37 1.44
N ASN A 61 -10.54 0.29 1.79
CA ASN A 61 -10.37 -1.04 1.17
C ASN A 61 -11.37 -1.31 0.04
N ARG A 62 -11.89 -0.27 -0.59
CA ARG A 62 -12.91 -0.40 -1.64
C ARG A 62 -12.34 -0.89 -2.95
#